data_AF-A0A7U9KVP9-F1
#
_entry.id   AF-A0A7U9KVP9-F1
#
_cell.length_a   1.000
_cell.length_b   1.000
_cell.length_c   1.000
_cell.angle_alpha   90.00
_cell.angle_beta   90.00
_cell.angle_gamma   90.00
#
_symmetry.space_group_name_H-M   'P 1'
#
loop_
_entity.id
_entity.type
_entity.pdbx_description
1 polymer ?
#
loop_
_entity_poly.entity_id
_entity_poly.type
_entity_poly.pdbx_seq_one_letter_code
_entity_poly.pdbx_strand_id
1 'polypeptide(L)'
;MRDPEKNHLRWVMDHPEEKLLDALARLHAAGTSSLGEGTRLVGSFRAHGLVVPVWDLPSGMGADDVAKPAAAFAERLATALATDAPLTPEERRARGGLTNRQVTLS
;
A
#
# COMPACT_ATOMS: atom_id res chain seq x y z
N MET A 1 4.02 7.60 -29.70
CA MET A 1 4.76 6.93 -28.63
C MET A 1 3.73 6.47 -27.63
N ARG A 2 3.47 5.16 -27.51
CA ARG A 2 2.52 4.62 -26.53
C ARG A 2 3.18 4.80 -25.17
N ASP A 3 2.54 5.52 -24.25
CA ASP A 3 3.02 5.55 -22.87
C ASP A 3 3.24 4.10 -22.42
N PRO A 4 4.38 3.76 -21.77
CA PRO A 4 4.55 2.43 -21.22
C PRO A 4 3.34 2.18 -20.30
N GLU A 5 2.62 1.08 -20.53
CA GLU A 5 1.42 0.78 -19.76
C GLU A 5 1.75 0.91 -18.27
N LYS A 6 0.97 1.74 -17.57
CA LYS A 6 1.18 1.97 -16.15
C LYS A 6 0.94 0.65 -15.42
N ASN A 7 2.01 0.05 -14.92
CA ASN A 7 1.96 -1.23 -14.23
C ASN A 7 1.63 -0.98 -12.75
N HIS A 8 0.59 -1.64 -12.23
CA HIS A 8 0.15 -1.43 -10.86
C HIS A 8 -0.25 -2.73 -10.18
N LEU A 9 0.06 -2.84 -8.90
CA LEU A 9 -0.58 -3.80 -8.01
C LEU A 9 -1.76 -3.13 -7.31
N ARG A 10 -2.95 -3.70 -7.44
CA ARG A 10 -4.16 -3.32 -6.68
C ARG A 10 -4.53 -4.49 -5.79
N TRP A 11 -4.21 -4.40 -4.51
CA TRP A 11 -4.33 -5.53 -3.60
C TRP A 11 -5.61 -5.45 -2.78
N VAL A 12 -6.55 -6.37 -2.98
CA VAL A 12 -7.75 -6.46 -2.13
C VAL A 12 -7.35 -7.04 -0.78
N MET A 13 -7.57 -6.28 0.29
CA MET A 13 -7.20 -6.67 1.66
C MET A 13 -8.46 -6.94 2.50
N ASP A 14 -8.47 -8.04 3.24
CA ASP A 14 -9.58 -8.51 4.08
C ASP A 14 -9.44 -8.07 5.55
N HIS A 15 -8.81 -6.93 5.78
CA HIS A 15 -8.59 -6.36 7.10
C HIS A 15 -9.58 -5.22 7.40
N PRO A 16 -9.91 -4.98 8.69
CA PRO A 16 -10.67 -3.79 9.07
C PRO A 16 -9.99 -2.52 8.56
N GLU A 17 -10.75 -1.65 7.89
CA GLU A 17 -10.25 -0.44 7.21
C GLU A 17 -9.31 0.38 8.10
N GLU A 18 -9.74 0.70 9.31
CA GLU A 18 -8.97 1.50 10.27
C GLU A 18 -7.62 0.85 10.63
N LYS A 19 -7.62 -0.47 10.89
CA LYS A 19 -6.39 -1.20 11.24
C LYS A 19 -5.41 -1.24 10.07
N LEU A 20 -5.92 -1.44 8.86
CA LEU A 20 -5.11 -1.45 7.66
C LEU A 20 -4.51 -0.07 7.36
N LEU A 21 -5.30 1.00 7.48
CA LEU A 21 -4.83 2.37 7.27
C LEU A 21 -3.76 2.75 8.30
N ASP A 22 -3.94 2.37 9.56
CA ASP A 22 -2.93 2.57 10.60
C ASP A 22 -1.65 1.81 10.28
N ALA A 23 -1.74 0.51 9.96
CA ALA A 23 -0.58 -0.30 9.63
C ALA A 23 0.19 0.22 8.40
N LEU A 24 -0.52 0.63 7.34
CA LEU A 24 0.09 1.24 6.16
C LEU A 24 0.76 2.58 6.50
N ALA A 25 0.15 3.37 7.37
CA ALA A 25 0.73 4.64 7.82
C ALA A 25 2.01 4.44 8.64
N ARG A 26 2.06 3.41 9.50
CA ARG A 26 3.27 2.98 10.22
C ARG A 26 4.40 2.64 9.25
N LEU A 27 4.11 1.76 8.28
CA LEU A 27 5.09 1.37 7.25
C LEU A 27 5.53 2.56 6.39
N HIS A 28 4.62 3.48 6.08
CA HIS A 28 4.94 4.66 5.29
C HIS A 28 5.85 5.63 6.05
N ALA A 29 5.53 5.92 7.31
CA ALA A 29 6.36 6.76 8.17
C ALA A 29 7.75 6.16 8.40
N ALA A 30 7.84 4.82 8.47
CA ALA A 30 9.10 4.09 8.56
C ALA A 30 9.87 3.96 7.22
N GLY A 31 9.32 4.45 6.10
CA GLY A 31 9.94 4.32 4.79
C GLY A 31 9.93 2.91 4.19
N THR A 32 9.13 1.99 4.73
CA THR A 32 9.08 0.56 4.36
C THR A 32 7.78 0.14 3.67
N SER A 33 6.98 1.12 3.23
CA SER A 33 5.71 0.90 2.52
C SER A 33 5.84 0.43 1.06
N SER A 34 7.05 0.36 0.50
CA SER A 34 7.29 -0.23 -0.83
C SER A 34 7.29 -1.75 -0.77
N LEU A 35 6.97 -2.39 -1.90
CA LEU A 35 7.06 -3.86 -2.06
C LEU A 35 8.51 -4.29 -2.31
N GLY A 36 9.25 -3.43 -3.00
CA GLY A 36 10.65 -3.61 -3.39
C GLY A 36 11.18 -2.38 -4.13
N GLU A 37 12.36 -2.52 -4.72
CA GLU A 37 13.00 -1.45 -5.50
C GLU A 37 12.11 -0.97 -6.65
N GLY A 38 12.03 0.35 -6.84
CA GLY A 38 11.24 0.96 -7.90
C GLY A 38 9.72 0.89 -7.71
N THR A 39 9.23 0.31 -6.60
CA THR A 39 7.79 0.26 -6.28
C THR A 39 7.39 1.38 -5.32
N ARG A 40 6.17 1.90 -5.48
CA ARG A 40 5.69 3.01 -4.65
C ARG A 40 4.23 2.84 -4.30
N LEU A 41 3.90 2.87 -3.01
CA LEU A 41 2.52 2.99 -2.54
C LEU A 41 1.99 4.38 -2.93
N VAL A 42 1.05 4.43 -3.86
CA VAL A 42 0.54 5.70 -4.41
C VAL A 42 -0.74 6.17 -3.73
N GLY A 43 -1.51 5.25 -3.17
CA GLY A 43 -2.76 5.55 -2.48
C GLY A 43 -3.57 4.29 -2.22
N SER A 44 -4.86 4.49 -1.99
CA SER A 44 -5.83 3.40 -1.87
C SER A 44 -7.18 3.84 -2.42
N PHE A 45 -8.02 2.88 -2.78
CA PHE A 45 -9.43 3.12 -3.05
C PHE A 45 -10.28 2.11 -2.29
N ARG A 46 -11.59 2.32 -2.29
CA ARG A 46 -12.54 1.41 -1.64
C ARG A 46 -13.35 0.66 -2.69
N ALA A 47 -13.46 -0.65 -2.52
CA ALA A 47 -14.30 -1.50 -3.34
C ALA A 47 -14.99 -2.52 -2.44
N HIS A 48 -16.31 -2.65 -2.53
CA HIS A 48 -17.11 -3.58 -1.71
C HIS A 48 -16.87 -3.48 -0.19
N GLY A 49 -16.62 -2.27 0.32
CA GLY A 49 -16.32 -2.06 1.75
C GLY A 49 -14.92 -2.48 2.19
N LEU A 50 -14.06 -2.90 1.24
CA LEU A 50 -12.67 -3.24 1.48
C LEU A 50 -11.76 -2.11 0.99
N VAL A 51 -10.66 -1.91 1.69
CA VAL A 51 -9.57 -1.03 1.25
C VAL A 51 -8.69 -1.79 0.28
N VAL A 52 -8.39 -1.14 -0.84
CA VAL A 52 -7.52 -1.67 -1.90
C VAL A 52 -6.32 -0.72 -2.03
N PRO A 53 -5.18 -1.00 -1.38
CA PRO A 53 -3.98 -0.21 -1.56
C PRO A 53 -3.41 -0.45 -2.96
N VAL A 54 -2.80 0.60 -3.52
CA VAL A 54 -2.29 0.61 -4.90
C VAL A 54 -0.81 0.96 -4.91
N TRP A 55 -0.02 0.13 -5.60
CA TRP A 55 1.38 0.40 -5.87
C TRP A 55 1.63 0.64 -7.35
N ASP A 56 2.43 1.64 -7.67
CA ASP A 56 3.10 1.73 -8.96
C ASP A 56 4.23 0.70 -8.98
N LEU A 57 4.34 -0.02 -10.09
CA LEU A 57 5.37 -1.02 -10.34
C LEU A 57 6.24 -0.57 -11.54
N PRO A 58 7.50 -1.01 -11.59
CA PRO A 58 8.30 -0.89 -12.81
C PRO A 58 7.60 -1.54 -14.01
N SER A 59 7.70 -0.92 -15.20
CA SER A 59 7.03 -1.42 -16.41
C SER A 59 7.46 -2.83 -16.84
N GLY A 60 8.68 -3.25 -16.46
CA GLY A 60 9.20 -4.59 -16.74
C GLY A 60 8.87 -5.65 -15.68
N MET A 61 8.19 -5.30 -14.58
CA MET A 61 7.87 -6.22 -13.50
C MET A 61 6.60 -7.03 -13.82
N GLY A 62 6.74 -8.32 -14.08
CA GLY A 62 5.61 -9.21 -14.33
C GLY A 62 4.90 -9.68 -13.05
N ALA A 63 3.80 -10.41 -13.20
CA ALA A 63 3.04 -10.95 -12.06
C ALA A 63 3.89 -11.88 -11.17
N ASP A 64 4.73 -12.72 -11.78
CA ASP A 64 5.63 -13.64 -11.06
C ASP A 64 6.70 -12.88 -10.26
N ASP A 65 7.13 -11.71 -10.75
CA ASP A 65 8.11 -10.85 -10.08
C ASP A 65 7.52 -10.15 -8.85
N VAL A 66 6.20 -9.97 -8.80
CA VAL A 66 5.49 -9.32 -7.69
C VAL A 66 5.26 -10.26 -6.51
N ALA A 67 5.15 -11.57 -6.75
CA ALA A 67 4.74 -12.53 -5.71
C ALA A 67 5.66 -12.50 -4.48
N LYS A 68 6.99 -12.56 -4.70
CA LYS A 68 7.99 -12.54 -3.61
C LYS A 68 8.02 -11.21 -2.83
N PRO A 69 8.11 -10.03 -3.46
CA PRO A 69 8.09 -8.75 -2.74
C PRO A 69 6.74 -8.50 -2.05
N ALA A 70 5.62 -8.95 -2.64
CA ALA A 70 4.31 -8.89 -1.99
C ALA A 70 4.26 -9.76 -0.72
N ALA A 71 4.79 -10.97 -0.74
CA ALA A 71 4.88 -11.83 0.45
C ALA A 71 5.74 -11.19 1.55
N ALA A 72 6.91 -10.66 1.19
CA ALA A 72 7.77 -9.97 2.15
C ALA A 72 7.10 -8.71 2.74
N PHE A 73 6.31 -7.99 1.93
CA PHE A 73 5.50 -6.89 2.42
C PHE A 73 4.40 -7.36 3.38
N ALA A 74 3.72 -8.47 3.07
CA ALA A 74 2.68 -9.04 3.92
C ALA A 74 3.19 -9.38 5.32
N GLU A 75 4.42 -9.90 5.46
CA GLU A 75 5.05 -10.15 6.76
C GLU A 75 5.25 -8.86 7.58
N ARG A 76 5.74 -7.80 6.94
CA ARG A 76 5.89 -6.48 7.58
C ARG A 76 4.53 -5.90 7.96
N LEU A 77 3.55 -6.04 7.08
CA LEU A 77 2.19 -5.59 7.31
C LEU A 77 1.55 -6.33 8.48
N ALA A 78 1.70 -7.65 8.57
CA ALA A 78 1.20 -8.44 9.69
C ALA A 78 1.78 -7.96 11.03
N THR A 79 3.08 -7.64 11.04
CA THR A 79 3.74 -7.06 12.23
C THR A 79 3.13 -5.70 12.60
N ALA A 80 2.92 -4.82 11.62
CA ALA A 80 2.30 -3.51 11.85
C ALA A 80 0.83 -3.61 12.29
N LEU A 81 0.07 -4.58 11.75
CA LEU A 81 -1.32 -4.86 12.13
C LEU A 81 -1.48 -5.38 13.56
N ALA A 82 -0.46 -6.07 14.07
CA ALA A 82 -0.43 -6.56 15.45
C ALA A 82 -0.11 -5.44 16.48
N THR A 83 0.19 -4.23 16.02
CA THR A 83 0.55 -3.11 16.90
C THR A 83 -0.68 -2.29 17.29
N ASP A 84 -1.07 -2.37 18.56
CA ASP A 84 -2.19 -1.60 19.14
C ASP A 84 -1.77 -0.25 19.75
N ALA A 85 -0.50 0.14 19.60
CA ALA A 85 -0.04 1.44 20.06
C ALA A 85 -0.80 2.57 19.35
N PRO A 86 -0.96 3.76 19.97
CA PRO A 86 -1.43 4.94 19.24
C PRO A 86 -0.48 5.30 18.10
N LEU A 87 -1.01 5.91 17.03
CA LEU A 87 -0.16 6.47 15.97
C LEU A 87 0.65 7.65 16.51
N THR A 88 1.90 7.80 16.07
CA THR A 88 2.73 8.99 16.28
C THR A 88 2.25 10.16 15.41
N PRO A 89 2.71 11.41 15.65
CA PRO A 89 2.40 12.54 14.77
C PRO A 89 2.77 12.30 13.30
N GLU A 90 3.91 11.68 13.04
CA GLU A 90 4.41 11.35 11.70
C GLU A 90 3.49 10.32 11.03
N GLU A 91 3.11 9.27 11.76
CA GLU A 91 2.19 8.24 11.27
C GLU A 91 0.79 8.80 11.01
N ARG A 92 0.26 9.69 11.86
CA ARG A 92 -1.03 10.35 11.61
C ARG A 92 -1.01 11.20 10.35
N ARG A 93 0.10 11.93 10.09
CA ARG A 93 0.28 12.68 8.84
C ARG A 93 0.33 11.74 7.64
N ALA A 94 1.06 10.63 7.74
CA ALA A 94 1.11 9.61 6.69
C ALA A 94 -0.28 9.03 6.40
N ARG A 95 -1.07 8.72 7.45
CA ARG A 95 -2.44 8.23 7.34
C ARG A 95 -3.34 9.23 6.60
N GLY A 96 -3.28 10.51 6.98
CA GLY A 96 -4.02 11.58 6.29
C GLY A 96 -3.62 11.72 4.81
N GLY A 97 -2.35 11.49 4.49
CA GLY A 97 -1.88 11.47 3.10
C GLY A 97 -2.44 10.29 2.30
N LEU A 98 -2.53 9.11 2.90
CA LEU A 98 -3.08 7.90 2.24
C LEU A 98 -4.58 8.02 1.99
N THR A 99 -5.35 8.55 2.93
CA THR A 99 -6.81 8.73 2.79
C THR A 99 -7.17 9.83 1.79
N ASN A 100 -6.35 10.89 1.69
CA ASN A 100 -6.58 11.98 0.73
C ASN A 100 -6.18 11.59 -0.71
N ARG A 101 -5.32 10.58 -0.88
CA ARG A 101 -4.95 10.03 -2.20
C ARG A 101 -5.90 8.91 -2.63
N GLN A 102 -7.19 9.22 -2.65
CA GLN A 102 -8.17 8.30 -3.21
C GLN A 102 -8.00 8.25 -4.73
N VAL A 103 -7.56 7.11 -5.25
CA VAL A 103 -7.35 6.93 -6.68
C VAL A 103 -8.69 6.61 -7.33
N THR A 104 -9.19 7.51 -8.17
CA THR A 104 -10.33 7.20 -9.06
C THR A 104 -9.80 6.45 -10.27
N LEU A 105 -10.28 5.22 -10.48
CA LEU A 105 -10.01 4.46 -11.69
C LEU A 105 -11.02 4.91 -12.75
N SER A 106 -10.56 5.71 -13.73
CA SER A 106 -11.31 6.03 -14.95
C SER A 106 -11.12 4.98 -16.02
#